data_AF-A0A0U1DE61-F1
#
_entry.id   AF-A0A0U1DE61-F1
#
_cell.length_a   1.000
_cell.length_b   1.000
_cell.length_c   1.000
_cell.angle_alpha   90.00
_cell.angle_beta   90.00
_cell.angle_gamma   90.00
#
_symmetry.space_group_name_H-M   'P 1'
#
loop_
_entity.id
_entity.type
_entity.pdbx_description
1 polymer ?
#
loop_
_entity_poly.entity_id
_entity_poly.type
_entity_poly.pdbx_seq_one_letter_code
_entity_poly.pdbx_strand_id
1 'polypeptide(L)'
;MELLKWAKGQGISITAEVTPHHLLLDDGRLAGYDGRNRVNPPLREASDAQALRQALADGIIDCVATDHAPHAEHEKCCEFSVARPGMLGLQTALSVVAETMVRPGLLTWRGVAKVMSEAPAAIVGLPDQAGRWRSGSRPTSR
;
A
#
# COMPACT_ATOMS: atom_id res chain seq x y z
N MET A 1 10.25 -9.42 5.26
CA MET A 1 9.39 -10.38 4.54
C MET A 1 9.48 -11.81 5.08
N GLU A 2 10.66 -12.26 5.49
CA GLU A 2 10.87 -13.63 5.99
C GLU A 2 9.97 -14.00 7.18
N LEU A 3 9.76 -13.08 8.12
CA LEU A 3 8.88 -13.32 9.27
C LEU A 3 7.43 -13.61 8.86
N LEU A 4 6.91 -12.89 7.86
CA LEU A 4 5.56 -13.12 7.32
C LEU A 4 5.48 -14.49 6.63
N LYS A 5 6.48 -14.83 5.79
CA LYS A 5 6.57 -16.14 5.14
C LYS A 5 6.61 -17.27 6.16
N TRP A 6 7.46 -17.13 7.18
CA TRP A 6 7.59 -18.10 8.26
C TRP A 6 6.27 -18.27 9.01
N ALA A 7 5.64 -17.17 9.46
CA ALA A 7 4.40 -17.22 10.21
C ALA A 7 3.26 -17.87 9.40
N LYS A 8 3.08 -17.49 8.13
CA LYS A 8 2.11 -18.13 7.24
C LYS A 8 2.44 -19.62 7.03
N GLY A 9 3.72 -19.98 6.90
CA GLY A 9 4.18 -21.38 6.78
C GLY A 9 3.92 -22.24 8.02
N GLN A 10 3.80 -21.61 9.21
CA GLN A 10 3.37 -22.26 10.45
C GLN A 10 1.83 -22.33 10.59
N GLY A 11 1.07 -21.86 9.60
CA GLY A 11 -0.39 -21.79 9.67
C GLY A 11 -0.92 -20.69 10.60
N ILE A 12 -0.08 -19.74 11.01
CA ILE A 12 -0.53 -18.61 11.83
C ILE A 12 -1.41 -17.70 10.97
N SER A 13 -2.60 -17.39 11.50
CA SER A 13 -3.53 -16.45 10.87
C SER A 13 -2.99 -15.02 10.98
N ILE A 14 -2.19 -14.60 10.00
CA ILE A 14 -1.59 -13.28 9.91
C ILE A 14 -1.77 -12.68 8.52
N THR A 15 -2.04 -11.38 8.48
CA THR A 15 -2.18 -10.60 7.27
C THR A 15 -1.24 -9.40 7.30
N ALA A 16 -0.85 -8.91 6.13
CA ALA A 16 -0.02 -7.73 5.98
C ALA A 16 -0.52 -6.83 4.84
N GLU A 17 -0.27 -5.53 4.99
CA GLU A 17 -0.52 -4.52 3.97
C GLU A 17 0.76 -3.83 3.56
N VAL A 18 0.73 -3.16 2.40
CA VAL A 18 1.78 -2.26 1.96
C VAL A 18 1.16 -0.95 1.48
N THR A 19 1.85 0.15 1.75
CA THR A 19 1.40 1.47 1.30
C THR A 19 1.87 1.80 -0.12
N PRO A 20 1.11 2.61 -0.89
CA PRO A 20 1.53 3.04 -2.21
C PRO A 20 2.88 3.78 -2.21
N HIS A 21 3.15 4.62 -1.20
CA HIS A 21 4.40 5.38 -1.14
C HIS A 21 5.61 4.47 -0.89
N HIS A 22 5.47 3.38 -0.13
CA HIS A 22 6.52 2.36 0.02
C HIS A 22 6.70 1.46 -1.22
N LEU A 23 5.71 1.40 -2.11
CA LEU A 23 5.87 0.73 -3.41
C LEU A 23 6.61 1.61 -4.42
N LEU A 24 6.46 2.93 -4.34
CA LEU A 24 6.95 3.87 -5.35
C LEU A 24 8.26 4.55 -5.00
N LEU A 25 8.41 4.97 -3.74
CA LEU A 25 9.48 5.84 -3.28
C LEU A 25 10.53 5.05 -2.50
N ASP A 26 11.75 5.55 -2.54
CA ASP A 26 12.89 5.06 -1.77
C ASP A 26 13.56 6.20 -0.98
N ASP A 27 14.57 5.85 -0.21
CA ASP A 27 15.37 6.75 0.61
C ASP A 27 16.12 7.82 -0.19
N GLY A 28 16.24 7.69 -1.51
CA GLY A 28 16.73 8.76 -2.39
C GLY A 28 15.88 10.04 -2.30
N ARG A 29 14.61 9.92 -1.90
CA ARG A 29 13.73 11.09 -1.61
C ARG A 29 14.08 11.82 -0.32
N LEU A 30 14.91 11.23 0.54
CA LEU A 30 15.29 11.80 1.82
C LEU A 30 16.55 12.69 1.73
N ALA A 31 17.25 12.69 0.59
CA ALA A 31 18.49 13.48 0.41
C ALA A 31 18.30 14.98 0.65
N GLY A 32 17.12 15.53 0.34
CA GLY A 32 16.79 16.94 0.54
C GLY A 32 16.16 17.27 1.90
N TYR A 33 15.96 16.27 2.77
CA TYR A 33 15.30 16.44 4.08
C TYR A 33 13.94 17.17 4.00
N ASP A 34 13.18 16.99 2.91
CA ASP A 34 11.82 17.53 2.80
C ASP A 34 10.90 16.80 3.78
N GLY A 35 10.31 17.55 4.73
CA GLY A 35 9.36 17.03 5.72
C GLY A 35 8.17 16.28 5.11
N ARG A 36 7.80 16.56 3.85
CA ARG A 36 6.78 15.80 3.09
C ARG A 36 7.12 14.33 2.93
N ASN A 37 8.39 13.97 2.87
CA ASN A 37 8.86 12.58 2.75
C ASN A 37 9.05 11.89 4.11
N ARG A 38 8.81 12.59 5.23
CA ARG A 38 8.79 11.97 6.55
C ARG A 38 7.49 11.18 6.74
N VAL A 39 7.62 9.86 6.78
CA VAL A 39 6.57 8.86 7.02
C VAL A 39 7.00 7.86 8.09
N ASN A 40 6.07 7.07 8.62
CA ASN A 40 6.35 6.00 9.56
C ASN A 40 5.54 4.74 9.18
N PRO A 41 6.18 3.63 8.76
CA PRO A 41 7.62 3.40 8.69
C PRO A 41 8.32 4.32 7.66
N PRO A 42 9.65 4.55 7.79
CA PRO A 42 10.38 5.45 6.89
C PRO A 42 10.63 4.80 5.52
N LEU A 43 10.81 5.63 4.50
CA LEU A 43 11.27 5.18 3.17
C LEU A 43 12.62 4.47 3.30
N ARG A 44 12.75 3.34 2.60
CA ARG A 44 13.90 2.44 2.63
C ARG A 44 14.59 2.41 1.28
N GLU A 45 15.63 1.60 1.15
CA GLU A 45 16.39 1.48 -0.09
C GLU A 45 15.50 1.04 -1.25
N ALA A 46 15.92 1.35 -2.48
CA ALA A 46 15.19 0.91 -3.67
C ALA A 46 15.02 -0.62 -3.77
N SER A 47 15.97 -1.37 -3.20
CA SER A 47 15.92 -2.84 -3.06
C SER A 47 14.72 -3.30 -2.20
N ASP A 48 14.41 -2.58 -1.12
CA ASP A 48 13.26 -2.86 -0.26
C ASP A 48 11.95 -2.58 -0.98
N ALA A 49 11.86 -1.48 -1.74
CA ALA A 49 10.68 -1.18 -2.56
C ALA A 49 10.43 -2.29 -3.60
N GLN A 50 11.49 -2.79 -4.25
CA GLN A 50 11.39 -3.94 -5.16
C GLN A 50 10.94 -5.22 -4.43
N ALA A 51 11.49 -5.50 -3.26
CA ALA A 51 11.10 -6.65 -2.45
C ALA A 51 9.63 -6.59 -2.02
N LEU A 52 9.12 -5.39 -1.69
CA LEU A 52 7.70 -5.17 -1.37
C LEU A 52 6.80 -5.42 -2.58
N ARG A 53 7.18 -4.94 -3.77
CA ARG A 53 6.44 -5.22 -5.02
C ARG A 53 6.38 -6.72 -5.28
N GLN A 54 7.51 -7.42 -5.19
CA GLN A 54 7.51 -8.87 -5.39
C GLN A 54 6.67 -9.60 -4.33
N ALA A 55 6.76 -9.19 -3.06
CA ALA A 55 5.99 -9.80 -1.98
C ALA A 55 4.47 -9.61 -2.15
N LEU A 56 4.03 -8.46 -2.69
CA LEU A 56 2.64 -8.23 -3.05
C LEU A 56 2.20 -9.08 -4.24
N ALA A 57 3.05 -9.21 -5.27
CA ALA A 57 2.76 -10.05 -6.44
C ALA A 57 2.65 -11.54 -6.07
N ASP A 58 3.52 -12.02 -5.19
CA ASP A 58 3.54 -13.39 -4.67
C ASP A 58 2.40 -13.68 -3.67
N GLY A 59 1.68 -12.65 -3.22
CA GLY A 59 0.60 -12.77 -2.22
C GLY A 59 1.09 -12.99 -0.79
N ILE A 60 2.35 -12.69 -0.49
CA ILE A 60 2.89 -12.68 0.88
C ILE A 60 2.34 -11.47 1.65
N ILE A 61 2.24 -10.33 0.96
CA ILE A 61 1.48 -9.16 1.40
C ILE A 61 0.08 -9.28 0.80
N ASP A 62 -0.94 -9.14 1.65
CA ASP A 62 -2.31 -9.48 1.30
C ASP A 62 -3.02 -8.34 0.55
N CYS A 63 -2.73 -7.08 0.93
CA CYS A 63 -3.43 -5.92 0.37
C CYS A 63 -2.59 -4.64 0.31
N VAL A 64 -3.16 -3.62 -0.35
CA VAL A 64 -2.64 -2.25 -0.37
C VAL A 64 -3.55 -1.36 0.48
N ALA A 65 -2.96 -0.62 1.42
CA ALA A 65 -3.66 0.35 2.26
C ALA A 65 -2.89 1.68 2.26
N THR A 66 -3.61 2.80 2.19
CA THR A 66 -2.97 4.08 1.82
C THR A 66 -2.17 4.75 2.94
N ASP A 67 -2.46 4.38 4.19
CA ASP A 67 -2.01 5.11 5.39
C ASP A 67 -2.15 6.64 5.20
N HIS A 68 -3.35 7.05 4.76
CA HIS A 68 -3.63 8.45 4.47
C HIS A 68 -3.60 9.27 5.77
N ALA A 69 -2.48 9.96 5.99
CA ALA A 69 -2.19 10.73 7.20
C ALA A 69 -1.97 12.21 6.84
N PRO A 70 -3.06 13.00 6.70
CA PRO A 70 -2.98 14.42 6.36
C PRO A 70 -2.44 15.25 7.54
N HIS A 71 -1.57 16.20 7.21
CA HIS A 71 -1.08 17.23 8.12
C HIS A 71 -1.18 18.60 7.46
N ALA A 72 -1.32 19.65 8.28
CA ALA A 72 -1.32 21.01 7.79
C ALA A 72 0.07 21.36 7.20
N GLU A 73 0.09 22.30 6.25
CA GLU A 73 1.31 22.63 5.52
C GLU A 73 2.46 23.07 6.44
N HIS A 74 2.17 23.90 7.44
CA HIS A 74 3.18 24.38 8.41
C HIS A 74 3.80 23.26 9.25
N GLU A 75 3.15 22.11 9.36
CA GLU A 75 3.61 20.96 10.15
C GLU A 75 4.52 20.04 9.33
N LYS A 76 4.58 20.28 8.01
CA LYS A 76 5.44 19.60 7.05
C LYS A 76 6.53 20.54 6.51
N CYS A 77 6.28 21.85 6.52
CA CYS A 77 7.21 22.92 6.13
C CYS A 77 8.08 23.37 7.31
N CYS A 78 8.79 22.42 7.90
CA CYS A 78 9.76 22.66 8.97
C CYS A 78 10.92 21.66 8.85
N GLU A 79 11.88 21.71 9.76
CA GLU A 79 13.00 20.80 9.80
C GLU A 79 12.53 19.35 9.80
N PHE A 80 13.21 18.48 9.04
CA PHE A 80 12.81 17.08 8.87
C PHE A 80 12.61 16.34 10.19
N SER A 81 13.47 16.60 11.19
CA SER A 81 13.37 16.00 12.53
C SER A 81 12.12 16.43 13.31
N VAL A 82 11.54 17.59 12.96
CA VAL A 82 10.35 18.17 13.60
C VAL A 82 9.07 17.86 12.80
N ALA A 83 9.15 17.73 11.48
CA ALA A 83 8.00 17.54 10.59
C ALA A 83 7.10 16.34 10.94
N ARG A 84 5.79 16.49 11.03
CA ARG A 84 4.93 15.35 11.45
C ARG A 84 4.98 14.19 10.43
N PRO A 85 5.17 12.93 10.87
CA PRO A 85 5.23 11.79 9.96
C PRO A 85 3.86 11.50 9.36
N GLY A 86 3.78 11.42 8.03
CA GLY A 86 2.53 11.15 7.32
C GLY A 86 2.53 11.70 5.89
N MET A 87 1.74 11.07 5.02
CA MET A 87 1.63 11.43 3.60
C MET A 87 0.18 11.30 3.12
N LEU A 88 -0.21 12.17 2.17
CA LEU A 88 -1.46 12.01 1.44
C LEU A 88 -1.32 10.86 0.42
N GLY A 89 -2.08 9.77 0.60
CA GLY A 89 -2.06 8.63 -0.33
C GLY A 89 -3.36 8.30 -1.05
N LEU A 90 -4.52 8.76 -0.57
CA LEU A 90 -5.83 8.23 -0.99
C LEU A 90 -6.13 8.45 -2.48
N GLN A 91 -5.98 9.69 -2.97
CA GLN A 91 -6.34 10.06 -4.34
C GLN A 91 -5.38 9.48 -5.39
N THR A 92 -4.14 9.16 -5.00
CA THR A 92 -3.08 8.71 -5.90
C THR A 92 -2.84 7.20 -5.84
N ALA A 93 -3.44 6.50 -4.87
CA ALA A 93 -3.21 5.08 -4.62
C ALA A 93 -3.33 4.21 -5.87
N LEU A 94 -4.43 4.34 -6.63
CA LEU A 94 -4.66 3.55 -7.83
C LEU A 94 -3.60 3.79 -8.91
N SER A 95 -3.26 5.05 -9.16
CA SER A 95 -2.25 5.42 -10.16
C SER A 95 -0.87 4.88 -9.77
N VAL A 96 -0.51 4.95 -8.49
CA VAL A 96 0.76 4.40 -7.99
C VAL A 96 0.80 2.89 -8.11
N VAL A 97 -0.28 2.18 -7.75
CA VAL A 97 -0.35 0.71 -7.92
C VAL A 97 -0.29 0.34 -9.39
N ALA A 98 -0.97 1.06 -10.28
CA ALA A 98 -0.88 0.83 -11.72
C ALA A 98 0.55 1.01 -12.25
N GLU A 99 1.24 2.07 -11.82
CA GLU A 99 2.62 2.36 -12.24
C GLU A 99 3.62 1.31 -11.72
N THR A 100 3.49 0.91 -10.46
CA THR A 100 4.48 0.05 -9.78
C THR A 100 4.22 -1.44 -9.97
N MET A 101 2.97 -1.83 -10.25
CA MET A 101 2.56 -3.24 -10.30
C MET A 101 2.01 -3.65 -11.67
N VAL A 102 1.19 -2.82 -12.31
CA VAL A 102 0.57 -3.20 -13.60
C VAL A 102 1.52 -2.96 -14.77
N ARG A 103 2.11 -1.76 -14.87
CA ARG A 103 3.04 -1.41 -15.96
C ARG A 103 4.23 -2.39 -16.06
N PRO A 104 4.85 -2.85 -14.94
CA PRO A 104 5.95 -3.82 -15.00
C PRO A 104 5.48 -5.28 -15.20
N GLY A 105 4.16 -5.54 -15.24
CA GLY A 105 3.60 -6.88 -15.45
C GLY A 105 3.49 -7.75 -14.19
N LEU A 106 3.69 -7.18 -13.00
CA LEU A 106 3.58 -7.92 -11.72
C LEU A 106 2.13 -8.23 -11.33
N LEU A 107 1.19 -7.36 -11.71
CA LEU A 107 -0.25 -7.57 -11.51
C LEU A 107 -1.03 -7.27 -12.78
N THR A 108 -2.16 -7.97 -12.93
CA THR A 108 -3.22 -7.57 -13.85
C THR A 108 -4.20 -6.62 -13.15
N TRP A 109 -5.09 -5.95 -13.90
CA TRP A 109 -6.19 -5.19 -13.30
C TRP A 109 -7.10 -6.02 -12.38
N ARG A 110 -7.23 -7.33 -12.66
CA ARG A 110 -7.92 -8.25 -11.75
C ARG A 110 -7.17 -8.43 -10.43
N GLY A 111 -5.83 -8.46 -10.49
CA GLY A 111 -4.94 -8.42 -9.33
C GLY A 111 -5.09 -7.13 -8.54
N VAL A 112 -5.19 -5.98 -9.21
CA VAL A 112 -5.46 -4.69 -8.57
C VAL A 112 -6.77 -4.71 -7.78
N ALA A 113 -7.87 -5.18 -8.38
CA ALA A 113 -9.16 -5.33 -7.69
C ALA A 113 -9.06 -6.29 -6.48
N LYS A 114 -8.25 -7.35 -6.60
CA LYS A 114 -8.00 -8.28 -5.49
C LYS A 114 -7.32 -7.58 -4.32
N VAL A 115 -6.19 -6.90 -4.55
CA VAL A 115 -5.37 -6.34 -3.45
C VAL A 115 -5.87 -5.01 -2.90
N MET A 116 -6.67 -4.25 -3.66
CA MET A 116 -7.19 -2.95 -3.24
C MET A 116 -8.65 -2.96 -2.80
N SER A 117 -9.39 -4.07 -3.00
CA SER A 117 -10.81 -4.16 -2.62
C SER A 117 -11.17 -5.51 -1.98
N GLU A 118 -10.95 -6.62 -2.68
CA GLU A 118 -11.42 -7.93 -2.21
C GLU A 118 -10.68 -8.42 -0.96
N ALA A 119 -9.35 -8.31 -0.95
CA ALA A 119 -8.53 -8.73 0.18
C ALA A 119 -8.76 -7.84 1.42
N PRO A 120 -8.73 -6.49 1.35
CA PRO A 120 -9.09 -5.65 2.48
C PRO A 120 -10.45 -6.00 3.08
N ALA A 121 -11.48 -6.15 2.24
CA ALA A 121 -12.82 -6.51 2.68
C ALA A 121 -12.87 -7.88 3.38
N ALA A 122 -12.17 -8.88 2.86
CA ALA A 122 -12.09 -10.19 3.49
C ALA A 122 -11.35 -10.14 4.84
N ILE A 123 -10.25 -9.38 4.93
CA ILE A 123 -9.45 -9.23 6.15
C ILE A 123 -10.29 -8.62 7.29
N VAL A 124 -11.12 -7.63 6.99
CA VAL A 124 -11.98 -6.95 8.00
C VAL A 124 -13.35 -7.60 8.17
N GLY A 125 -13.62 -8.76 7.54
CA GLY A 125 -14.88 -9.48 7.70
C GLY A 125 -16.09 -8.86 6.98
N LEU A 126 -15.87 -8.08 5.93
CA LEU A 126 -16.89 -7.42 5.11
C LEU A 126 -16.86 -7.85 3.63
N PRO A 127 -16.85 -9.16 3.31
CA PRO A 127 -16.64 -9.65 1.94
C PRO A 127 -17.70 -9.18 0.93
N ASP A 128 -18.91 -8.86 1.38
CA ASP A 128 -20.00 -8.36 0.53
C ASP A 128 -19.82 -6.88 0.11
N GLN A 129 -18.88 -6.17 0.75
CA GLN A 129 -18.50 -4.78 0.40
C GLN A 129 -17.35 -4.72 -0.60
N ALA A 130 -16.65 -5.85 -0.84
CA ALA A 130 -15.77 -5.95 -1.98
C ALA A 130 -16.64 -5.92 -3.23
N GLY A 131 -16.46 -4.93 -4.11
CA GLY A 131 -17.21 -4.78 -5.36
C GLY A 131 -16.93 -5.93 -6.34
N ARG A 132 -17.31 -7.16 -5.97
CA ARG A 132 -17.13 -8.37 -6.73
C ARG A 132 -18.09 -8.31 -7.90
N TRP A 133 -17.55 -7.95 -9.06
CA TRP A 133 -18.27 -7.95 -10.31
C TRP A 133 -18.72 -9.38 -10.64
N ARG A 134 -20.00 -9.66 -10.40
CA ARG A 134 -20.70 -10.84 -10.92
C ARG A 134 -21.55 -10.37 -12.09
N SER A 135 -21.65 -11.17 -13.14
CA SER A 135 -22.62 -10.88 -14.21
C SER A 135 -24.01 -10.67 -13.57
N GLY A 136 -24.58 -9.47 -13.73
CA GLY A 136 -25.88 -9.08 -13.15
C GLY A 136 -25.87 -8.42 -11.76
N SER A 137 -24.72 -8.17 -11.11
CA SER A 137 -24.69 -7.44 -9.83
C SER A 137 -25.02 -5.95 -10.04
N ARG A 138 -26.10 -5.46 -9.39
CA ARG A 138 -26.42 -4.02 -9.38
C ARG A 138 -25.50 -3.29 -8.40
N PRO A 139 -25.17 -2.00 -8.64
CA PRO A 139 -24.62 -1.14 -7.61
C PRO A 139 -25.55 -1.17 -6.40
N THR A 140 -25.02 -1.43 -5.21
CA THR A 140 -25.80 -1.27 -3.98
C THR A 140 -26.12 0.21 -3.83
N SER A 141 -27.35 0.61 -4.15
CA SER A 141 -27.85 1.96 -3.86
C SER A 141 -27.84 2.14 -2.35
N ARG A 142 -27.07 3.10 -1.85
CA ARG A 142 -27.37 3.75 -0.58
C ARG A 142 -28.18 5.00 -0.86
#